data_AF-A0A1I5MFJ5-F1
#
_entry.id   AF-A0A1I5MFJ5-F1
#
_cell.length_a   1.000
_cell.length_b   1.000
_cell.length_c   1.000
_cell.angle_alpha   90.00
_cell.angle_beta   90.00
_cell.angle_gamma   90.00
#
_symmetry.space_group_name_H-M   'P 1'
#
loop_
_entity.id
_entity.type
_entity.pdbx_description
1 polymer ?
#
loop_
_entity_poly.entity_id
_entity_poly.type
_entity_poly.pdbx_seq_one_letter_code
_entity_poly.pdbx_strand_id
1 'polypeptide(L)'
;MRRSFIRPALAASLALAAPAAPAQEEDRDETRLPPVSWETRYVGRYAVDGECDDPAKFWVLAETAVDMGHTVCIGIGKRTWEGDRLMVPMSDCVERGEERPDRVLGFEVVGPDEILVTADGEEVILRQCS
;
A
#
# COMPACT_ATOMS: atom_id res chain seq x y z
N MET A 1 -66.04 -33.92 43.63
CA MET A 1 -65.02 -33.64 44.67
C MET A 1 -63.66 -34.14 44.20
N ARG A 2 -62.62 -33.35 44.46
CA ARG A 2 -61.16 -33.62 44.46
C ARG A 2 -60.44 -33.87 43.12
N ARG A 3 -59.65 -32.84 42.80
CA ARG A 3 -58.59 -32.72 41.79
C ARG A 3 -57.33 -33.52 42.19
N SER A 4 -56.60 -34.02 41.20
CA SER A 4 -55.12 -34.08 41.17
C SER A 4 -54.72 -34.17 39.69
N PHE A 5 -54.07 -33.19 39.03
CA PHE A 5 -52.72 -32.63 39.20
C PHE A 5 -51.67 -33.75 39.05
N ILE A 6 -50.76 -33.82 38.06
CA ILE A 6 -49.67 -32.90 37.64
C ILE A 6 -48.98 -33.63 36.46
N ARG A 7 -48.92 -33.08 35.24
CA ARG A 7 -47.89 -32.20 34.61
C ARG A 7 -46.82 -32.95 33.77
N PRO A 8 -46.26 -32.27 32.75
CA PRO A 8 -45.73 -32.84 31.51
C PRO A 8 -44.22 -33.11 31.57
N ALA A 9 -43.72 -34.02 30.72
CA ALA A 9 -42.30 -34.14 30.44
C ALA A 9 -41.96 -33.37 29.16
N LEU A 10 -41.23 -32.28 29.35
CA LEU A 10 -40.63 -31.44 28.31
C LEU A 10 -39.70 -32.25 27.40
N ALA A 11 -39.85 -32.08 26.08
CA ALA A 11 -38.83 -32.45 25.12
C ALA A 11 -37.65 -31.47 25.24
N ALA A 12 -36.51 -31.96 25.69
CA ALA A 12 -35.27 -31.23 25.74
C ALA A 12 -34.69 -31.12 24.31
N SER A 13 -34.88 -29.97 23.66
CA SER A 13 -34.12 -29.60 22.47
C SER A 13 -32.69 -29.29 22.87
N LEU A 14 -31.76 -30.19 22.52
CA LEU A 14 -30.33 -29.95 22.60
C LEU A 14 -29.95 -28.90 21.54
N ALA A 15 -29.82 -27.65 21.97
CA ALA A 15 -29.12 -26.63 21.19
C ALA A 15 -27.63 -27.00 21.17
N LEU A 16 -27.13 -27.46 20.03
CA LEU A 16 -25.69 -27.49 19.76
C LEU A 16 -25.22 -26.03 19.69
N ALA A 17 -24.65 -25.53 20.79
CA ALA A 17 -23.84 -24.33 20.76
C ALA A 17 -22.53 -24.69 20.05
N ALA A 18 -22.45 -24.40 18.76
CA ALA A 18 -21.16 -24.36 18.08
C ALA A 18 -20.32 -23.25 18.74
N PRO A 19 -19.07 -23.52 19.15
CA PRO A 19 -18.16 -22.44 19.48
C PRO A 19 -17.97 -21.63 18.20
N ALA A 20 -18.52 -20.42 18.17
CA ALA A 20 -18.09 -19.42 17.22
C ALA A 20 -16.59 -19.26 17.45
N ALA A 21 -15.78 -19.72 16.48
CA ALA A 21 -14.37 -19.38 16.43
C ALA A 21 -14.26 -17.85 16.57
N PRO A 22 -13.28 -17.32 17.32
CA PRO A 22 -12.99 -15.91 17.24
C PRO A 22 -12.74 -15.63 15.76
N ALA A 23 -13.59 -14.78 15.16
CA ALA A 23 -13.25 -14.14 13.92
C ALA A 23 -11.90 -13.48 14.19
N GLN A 24 -10.84 -14.01 13.57
CA GLN A 24 -9.56 -13.34 13.59
C GLN A 24 -9.84 -11.93 13.06
N GLU A 25 -9.57 -10.93 13.88
CA GLU A 25 -9.22 -9.60 13.42
C GLU A 25 -7.97 -9.77 12.57
N GLU A 26 -8.12 -10.28 11.34
CA GLU A 26 -7.14 -10.12 10.29
C GLU A 26 -7.17 -8.65 9.91
N ASP A 27 -6.22 -7.97 10.53
CA ASP A 27 -5.45 -6.86 10.01
C ASP A 27 -6.20 -5.55 9.75
N ARG A 28 -6.30 -4.76 10.81
CA ARG A 28 -6.75 -3.36 10.76
C ARG A 28 -5.67 -2.40 10.24
N ASP A 29 -4.49 -2.85 9.81
CA ASP A 29 -3.37 -1.99 9.40
C ASP A 29 -2.99 -2.07 7.91
N GLU A 30 -3.64 -2.90 7.08
CA GLU A 30 -3.45 -2.89 5.61
C GLU A 30 -4.19 -1.73 4.90
N THR A 31 -4.89 -0.88 5.66
CA THR A 31 -5.93 -0.01 5.12
C THR A 31 -5.57 1.48 5.29
N ARG A 32 -5.02 2.04 4.20
CA ARG A 32 -4.75 3.47 3.97
C ARG A 32 -3.54 4.05 4.72
N LEU A 33 -2.52 4.37 3.94
CA LEU A 33 -1.48 5.32 4.30
C LEU A 33 -2.08 6.61 4.91
N PRO A 34 -1.54 7.15 6.02
CA PRO A 34 -1.85 8.52 6.41
C PRO A 34 -1.30 9.48 5.33
N PRO A 35 -2.14 10.32 4.70
CA PRO A 35 -1.74 11.21 3.59
C PRO A 35 -0.44 11.99 3.85
N VAL A 36 -0.25 12.42 5.11
CA VAL A 36 0.91 13.15 5.59
C VAL A 36 2.23 12.41 5.34
N SER A 37 2.27 11.09 5.46
CA SER A 37 3.53 10.34 5.31
C SER A 37 4.03 10.30 3.87
N TRP A 38 3.13 10.27 2.87
CA TRP A 38 3.49 10.43 1.46
C TRP A 38 4.04 11.82 1.19
N GLU A 39 3.25 12.83 1.57
CA GLU A 39 3.52 14.23 1.28
C GLU A 39 4.81 14.73 1.93
N THR A 40 5.16 14.21 3.11
CA THR A 40 6.32 14.70 3.88
C THR A 40 7.61 13.92 3.64
N ARG A 41 7.55 12.65 3.22
CA ARG A 41 8.73 11.80 3.12
C ARG A 41 9.13 11.45 1.69
N TYR A 42 8.15 11.36 0.79
CA TYR A 42 8.35 10.80 -0.54
C TYR A 42 8.08 11.80 -1.66
N VAL A 43 7.18 12.79 -1.45
CA VAL A 43 6.96 13.82 -2.46
C VAL A 43 8.18 14.74 -2.53
N GLY A 44 8.75 14.87 -3.73
CA GLY A 44 9.96 15.64 -3.91
C GLY A 44 10.65 15.41 -5.24
N ARG A 45 11.84 16.02 -5.34
CA ARG A 45 12.76 15.92 -6.46
C ARG A 45 13.92 15.04 -6.01
N TYR A 46 14.23 13.99 -6.76
CA TYR A 46 15.30 13.05 -6.43
C TYR A 46 16.16 12.74 -7.65
N ALA A 47 17.35 12.20 -7.45
CA ALA A 47 18.21 11.74 -8.55
C ALA A 47 19.01 10.50 -8.17
N VAL A 48 19.26 9.65 -9.16
CA VAL A 48 20.19 8.52 -9.04
C VAL A 48 21.59 9.08 -8.74
N ASP A 49 22.22 8.54 -7.70
CA ASP A 49 23.55 8.96 -7.20
C ASP A 49 23.69 10.47 -6.87
N GLY A 50 22.57 11.20 -6.77
CA GLY A 50 22.55 12.65 -6.54
C GLY A 50 22.84 13.51 -7.78
N GLU A 51 22.78 12.96 -8.99
CA GLU A 51 22.96 13.69 -10.25
C GLU A 51 21.73 14.54 -10.62
N CYS A 52 21.43 15.55 -9.81
CA CYS A 52 20.22 16.39 -9.91
C CYS A 52 20.15 17.29 -11.16
N ASP A 53 21.26 17.45 -11.87
CA ASP A 53 21.35 18.27 -13.08
C ASP A 53 21.14 17.46 -14.38
N ASP A 54 21.11 16.12 -14.32
CA ASP A 54 20.84 15.26 -15.47
C ASP A 54 19.36 14.84 -15.49
N PRO A 55 18.55 15.35 -16.44
CA PRO A 55 17.14 14.98 -16.56
C PRO A 55 16.91 13.47 -16.74
N ALA A 56 17.87 12.73 -17.30
CA ALA A 56 17.74 11.29 -17.49
C ALA A 56 17.90 10.51 -16.17
N LYS A 57 18.56 11.10 -15.16
CA LYS A 57 18.74 10.51 -13.83
C LYS A 57 17.79 11.09 -12.77
N PHE A 58 17.00 12.06 -13.17
CA PHE A 58 16.13 12.82 -12.31
C PHE A 58 14.75 12.16 -12.16
N TRP A 59 14.22 12.19 -10.94
CA TRP A 59 12.91 11.65 -10.58
C TRP A 59 12.08 12.73 -9.88
N VAL A 60 10.80 12.84 -10.26
CA VAL A 60 9.81 13.67 -9.56
C VAL A 60 8.75 12.76 -8.98
N LEU A 61 8.62 12.77 -7.66
CA LEU A 61 7.55 12.07 -6.96
C LEU A 61 6.50 13.12 -6.57
N ALA A 62 5.31 13.06 -7.16
CA ALA A 62 4.20 13.98 -6.90
C ALA A 62 3.01 13.24 -6.28
N GLU A 63 1.99 13.99 -5.83
CA GLU A 63 0.79 13.40 -5.21
C GLU A 63 0.04 12.43 -6.13
N THR A 64 0.04 12.73 -7.42
CA THR A 64 -0.74 11.99 -8.43
C THR A 64 0.11 11.41 -9.54
N ALA A 65 1.39 11.74 -9.65
CA ALA A 65 2.24 11.29 -10.75
C ALA A 65 3.67 11.02 -10.29
N VAL A 66 4.37 10.18 -11.05
CA VAL A 66 5.80 9.92 -10.87
C VAL A 66 6.50 10.06 -12.22
N ASP A 67 7.49 10.94 -12.27
CA ASP A 67 8.42 11.10 -13.40
C ASP A 67 9.73 10.38 -13.06
N MET A 68 10.17 9.48 -13.93
CA MET A 68 11.31 8.58 -13.78
C MET A 68 12.22 8.74 -14.99
N GLY A 69 12.88 9.88 -15.08
CA GLY A 69 13.77 10.26 -16.19
C GLY A 69 13.07 10.40 -17.55
N HIS A 70 12.79 9.26 -18.20
CA HIS A 70 12.13 9.20 -19.51
C HIS A 70 10.73 8.59 -19.48
N THR A 71 10.32 8.08 -18.32
CA THR A 71 9.01 7.46 -18.12
C THR A 71 8.19 8.31 -17.16
N VAL A 72 6.97 8.64 -17.54
CA VAL A 72 6.01 9.35 -16.67
C VAL A 72 4.80 8.48 -16.47
N CYS A 73 4.35 8.31 -15.24
CA CYS A 73 3.11 7.62 -14.89
C CYS A 73 2.19 8.58 -14.10
N ILE A 74 0.94 8.75 -14.53
CA ILE A 74 0.02 9.79 -14.01
C ILE A 74 -1.13 9.19 -13.17
N GLY A 75 -1.28 7.86 -13.15
CA GLY A 75 -2.27 7.20 -12.32
C GLY A 75 -1.64 6.58 -11.08
N ILE A 76 -1.71 7.27 -9.93
CA ILE A 76 -1.36 6.66 -8.65
C ILE A 76 -2.57 5.92 -8.08
N GLY A 77 -2.45 4.60 -7.97
CA GLY A 77 -3.44 3.72 -7.38
C GLY A 77 -3.49 3.76 -5.85
N LYS A 78 -4.17 2.78 -5.24
CA LYS A 78 -4.22 2.64 -3.78
C LYS A 78 -2.85 2.21 -3.27
N ARG A 79 -2.20 3.11 -2.53
CA ARG A 79 -0.93 2.87 -1.83
C ARG A 79 -1.14 1.90 -0.66
N THR A 80 -0.22 0.95 -0.50
CA THR A 80 -0.23 -0.08 0.56
C THR A 80 1.17 -0.22 1.16
N TRP A 81 1.27 -0.81 2.36
CA TRP A 81 2.56 -1.14 2.97
C TRP A 81 2.81 -2.64 2.89
N GLU A 82 4.05 -3.02 2.59
CA GLU A 82 4.57 -4.38 2.73
C GLU A 82 5.81 -4.32 3.63
N GLY A 83 5.64 -4.63 4.93
CA GLY A 83 6.67 -4.36 5.92
C GLY A 83 7.00 -2.88 6.01
N ASP A 84 8.28 -2.52 5.83
CA ASP A 84 8.76 -1.12 5.86
C ASP A 84 8.73 -0.44 4.48
N ARG A 85 8.19 -1.12 3.45
CA ARG A 85 8.17 -0.64 2.07
C ARG A 85 6.78 -0.15 1.67
N LEU A 86 6.72 1.07 1.15
CA LEU A 86 5.52 1.65 0.57
C LEU A 86 5.36 1.16 -0.86
N MET A 87 4.27 0.44 -1.14
CA MET A 87 3.93 -0.03 -2.48
C MET A 87 2.96 0.94 -3.14
N VAL A 88 3.32 1.40 -4.33
CA VAL A 88 2.59 2.41 -5.11
C VAL A 88 2.28 1.84 -6.49
N PRO A 89 1.03 1.40 -6.74
CA PRO A 89 0.60 1.03 -8.07
C PRO A 89 0.55 2.26 -8.98
N MET A 90 1.11 2.13 -10.17
CA MET A 90 1.20 3.16 -11.20
C MET A 90 0.50 2.68 -12.48
N SER A 91 -0.36 3.53 -13.03
CA SER A 91 -1.00 3.36 -14.34
C SER A 91 -0.72 4.53 -15.28
N ASP A 92 -1.15 4.39 -16.52
CA ASP A 92 -1.04 5.42 -17.57
C ASP A 92 0.42 5.84 -17.78
N CYS A 93 1.32 4.84 -17.79
CA CYS A 93 2.74 5.04 -17.95
C CYS A 93 3.08 5.28 -19.43
N VAL A 94 3.86 6.33 -19.70
CA VAL A 94 4.33 6.69 -21.03
C VAL A 94 5.83 6.88 -21.01
N GLU A 95 6.53 6.22 -21.93
CA GLU A 95 7.97 6.35 -22.12
C GLU A 95 8.24 6.79 -23.55
N ARG A 96 8.83 7.98 -23.72
CA ARG A 96 9.13 8.56 -25.05
C ARG A 96 7.93 8.57 -26.02
N GLY A 97 6.72 8.72 -25.51
CA GLY A 97 5.48 8.77 -26.28
C GLY A 97 4.82 7.41 -26.53
N GLU A 98 5.43 6.32 -26.06
CA GLU A 98 4.86 4.97 -26.15
C GLU A 98 4.24 4.57 -24.81
N GLU A 99 3.06 3.96 -24.87
CA GLU A 99 2.38 3.41 -23.70
C GLU A 99 3.19 2.24 -23.13
N ARG A 100 3.31 2.21 -21.81
CA ARG A 100 4.01 1.16 -21.06
C ARG A 100 3.01 0.47 -20.12
N PRO A 101 3.23 -0.81 -19.81
CA PRO A 101 2.39 -1.50 -18.84
C PRO A 101 2.36 -0.78 -17.49
N ASP A 102 1.22 -0.93 -16.81
CA ASP A 102 1.09 -0.62 -15.39
C ASP A 102 2.17 -1.35 -14.59
N ARG A 103 2.62 -0.72 -13.50
CA ARG A 103 3.69 -1.26 -12.65
C ARG A 103 3.47 -0.90 -11.20
N VAL A 104 4.22 -1.53 -10.31
CA VAL A 104 4.20 -1.20 -8.87
C VAL A 104 5.59 -0.76 -8.48
N LEU A 105 5.68 0.43 -7.88
CA LEU A 105 6.91 0.96 -7.31
C LEU A 105 6.92 0.67 -5.81
N GLY A 106 8.02 0.14 -5.30
CA GLY A 106 8.27 0.00 -3.87
C GLY A 106 9.20 1.10 -3.39
N PHE A 107 8.87 1.79 -2.30
CA PHE A 107 9.69 2.85 -1.72
C PHE A 107 10.05 2.55 -0.27
N GLU A 108 11.31 2.72 0.08
CA GLU A 108 11.82 2.49 1.43
C GLU A 108 12.77 3.63 1.80
N VAL A 109 12.58 4.25 2.97
CA VAL A 109 13.47 5.32 3.44
C VAL A 109 14.69 4.69 4.08
N VAL A 110 15.86 4.85 3.44
CA VAL A 110 17.12 4.25 3.90
C VAL A 110 18.09 5.27 4.52
N GLY A 111 17.82 6.56 4.33
CA GLY A 111 18.60 7.66 4.90
C GLY A 111 17.78 8.94 5.06
N PRO A 112 18.37 10.01 5.61
CA PRO A 112 17.67 11.30 5.81
C PRO A 112 17.23 11.93 4.49
N ASP A 113 18.04 11.77 3.44
CA ASP A 113 17.81 12.31 2.09
C ASP A 113 17.86 11.20 1.03
N GLU A 114 17.71 9.93 1.44
CA GLU A 114 17.87 8.76 0.56
C GLU A 114 16.66 7.84 0.63
N ILE A 115 16.12 7.51 -0.54
CA ILE A 115 15.07 6.51 -0.71
C ILE A 115 15.55 5.38 -1.61
N LEU A 116 15.32 4.15 -1.21
CA LEU A 116 15.46 2.98 -2.05
C LEU A 116 14.15 2.77 -2.80
N VAL A 117 14.24 2.68 -4.12
CA VAL A 117 13.11 2.41 -5.00
C VAL A 117 13.29 1.06 -5.66
N THR A 118 12.29 0.19 -5.55
CA THR A 118 12.19 -1.04 -6.33
C THR A 118 11.20 -0.83 -7.47
N ALA A 119 11.66 -0.97 -8.71
CA ALA A 119 10.84 -0.87 -9.90
C ALA A 119 11.15 -2.05 -10.81
N ASP A 120 10.13 -2.82 -11.22
CA ASP A 120 10.29 -3.94 -12.15
C ASP A 120 11.33 -5.00 -11.72
N GLY A 121 11.55 -5.14 -10.40
CA GLY A 121 12.53 -6.06 -9.80
C GLY A 121 13.94 -5.50 -9.70
N GLU A 122 14.18 -4.27 -10.17
CA GLU A 122 15.44 -3.55 -10.02
C GLU A 122 15.38 -2.60 -8.82
N GLU A 123 16.50 -2.47 -8.10
CA GLU A 123 16.63 -1.58 -6.95
C GLU A 123 17.54 -0.39 -7.29
N VAL A 124 17.05 0.81 -6.99
CA VAL A 124 17.74 2.08 -7.25
C VAL A 124 17.70 2.94 -6.00
N ILE A 125 18.85 3.47 -5.59
CA ILE A 125 18.92 4.48 -4.53
C ILE A 125 18.79 5.86 -5.17
N LEU A 126 17.80 6.62 -4.72
CA LEU A 126 17.58 8.00 -5.11
C LEU A 126 17.93 8.93 -3.95
N ARG A 127 18.66 10.00 -4.26
CA ARG A 127 19.00 11.07 -3.32
C ARG A 127 18.14 12.30 -3.58
N GLN A 128 17.66 12.92 -2.51
CA GLN A 128 16.85 14.12 -2.63
C GLN A 128 17.69 15.28 -3.18
N CYS A 129 17.13 15.97 -4.16
CA CYS A 129 17.69 17.19 -4.72
C CYS A 129 17.24 18.39 -3.88
N SER A 130 18.22 19.18 -3.43
CA SER A 130 18.03 20.45 -2.71
C SER A 130 17.63 21.61 -3.62
#